data_AF-A0A1M5KEZ3-F1
#
_entry.id   AF-A0A1M5KEZ3-F1
#
_cell.length_a   1.000
_cell.length_b   1.000
_cell.length_c   1.000
_cell.angle_alpha   90.00
_cell.angle_beta   90.00
_cell.angle_gamma   90.00
#
_symmetry.space_group_name_H-M   'P 1'
#
loop_
_entity.id
_entity.type
_entity.pdbx_description
1 polymer ?
#
loop_
_entity_poly.entity_id
_entity_poly.type
_entity_poly.pdbx_seq_one_letter_code
_entity_poly.pdbx_strand_id
1 'polypeptide(L)'
;MILRRSFIAALVPGLLVAGFYGRVMAFPVDGDQTTLPAKTELNEDALDKPREVFRSDIAGGKSYLVNLGNLAFSSPGILGGVARQAGLSCGTCHVNGAGNAKFFVPKMSTRPGNFDTTGPLFNPKADNFVLDPVRIPSLRGARYLAPYGQDGRMASLRDFVRNVVVNEFAGPEPAPVILDAIVAYIQDIDFLNNPSLGPGGRLIGKISESERRGEALFMKPFPHDPNLSCAGCHVPSGAFVDHQQHDVGSGGLFKTPTLRNADFNAPYFHDGRFDSYDQVVAHFDRVFDLGLSAQDRQDLVAYLTAVGDGTQPYEREGAGASMKEINDFTTVLATAIPAGDKDIVALAVDTIGNELRELTEDYPDRKNTSVSGGEQQRVLARTALKELVLTLRRIDMAVADGRTTDAAADYRNYRYLMAAAVPALLASAEPWSLFNPAVHDSHYAALRQVMQSRHMSH
;
A
#
# COMPACT_ATOMS: atom_id res chain seq x y z
N MET A 1 10.27 -46.50 71.15
CA MET A 1 9.48 -45.25 71.20
C MET A 1 9.94 -44.39 70.02
N ILE A 2 9.17 -43.94 69.04
CA ILE A 2 7.71 -43.76 68.88
C ILE A 2 7.39 -43.70 67.36
N LEU A 3 6.33 -44.43 67.00
CA LEU A 3 5.33 -44.30 65.93
C LEU A 3 5.68 -44.09 64.45
N ARG A 4 5.32 -45.12 63.65
CA ARG A 4 4.55 -44.98 62.41
C ARG A 4 3.24 -44.21 62.64
N ARG A 5 2.82 -43.37 61.68
CA ARG A 5 1.42 -43.23 61.24
C ARG A 5 1.33 -42.82 59.77
N SER A 6 0.71 -43.69 58.97
CA SER A 6 0.16 -43.43 57.65
C SER A 6 -1.16 -42.67 57.76
N PHE A 7 -1.52 -41.81 56.79
CA PHE A 7 -2.92 -41.58 56.38
C PHE A 7 -3.03 -40.96 54.97
N ILE A 8 -3.57 -41.78 54.05
CA ILE A 8 -4.60 -41.55 53.01
C ILE A 8 -4.49 -40.40 51.97
N ALA A 9 -4.76 -40.81 50.73
CA ALA A 9 -4.72 -40.10 49.45
C ALA A 9 -5.86 -39.10 49.18
N ALA A 10 -5.61 -38.17 48.25
CA ALA A 10 -6.62 -37.67 47.31
C ALA A 10 -5.95 -37.25 45.98
N LEU A 11 -6.36 -37.91 44.90
CA LEU A 11 -6.08 -37.61 43.48
C LEU A 11 -7.09 -36.56 42.98
N VAL A 12 -6.65 -35.46 42.36
CA VAL A 12 -7.40 -34.70 41.33
C VAL A 12 -6.40 -34.02 40.38
N PRO A 13 -6.63 -34.00 39.05
CA PRO A 13 -5.64 -33.65 38.03
C PRO A 13 -5.62 -32.14 37.72
N GLY A 14 -4.42 -31.55 37.62
CA GLY A 14 -4.23 -30.17 37.16
C GLY A 14 -4.11 -30.10 35.64
N LEU A 15 -5.10 -29.47 35.00
CA LEU A 15 -5.15 -29.16 33.57
C LEU A 15 -3.85 -28.49 33.08
N LEU A 16 -3.23 -29.08 32.06
CA LEU A 16 -2.36 -28.39 31.12
C LEU A 16 -3.25 -27.54 30.19
N VAL A 17 -3.36 -26.24 30.47
CA VAL A 17 -3.90 -25.27 29.50
C VAL A 17 -2.75 -24.86 28.59
N ALA A 18 -2.69 -25.51 27.43
CA ALA A 18 -1.83 -25.14 26.32
C ALA A 18 -2.46 -23.97 25.53
N GLY A 19 -1.61 -23.01 25.14
CA GLY A 19 -1.77 -22.21 23.93
C GLY A 19 -2.74 -21.04 24.01
N PHE A 20 -2.27 -19.89 24.49
CA PHE A 20 -2.85 -18.60 24.12
C PHE A 20 -2.69 -18.39 22.60
N TYR A 21 -3.78 -18.61 21.86
CA TYR A 21 -3.93 -18.02 20.53
C TYR A 21 -4.12 -16.51 20.71
N GLY A 22 -3.05 -15.75 20.47
CA GLY A 22 -3.12 -14.29 20.35
C GLY A 22 -4.06 -13.92 19.21
N ARG A 23 -5.14 -13.21 19.56
CA ARG A 23 -6.06 -12.61 18.59
C ARG A 23 -5.32 -11.46 17.90
N VAL A 24 -5.09 -11.60 16.59
CA VAL A 24 -4.76 -10.48 15.73
C VAL A 24 -6.02 -9.64 15.60
N MET A 25 -6.01 -8.47 16.21
CA MET A 25 -7.00 -7.43 15.99
C MET A 25 -6.43 -6.54 14.89
N ALA A 26 -7.16 -6.40 13.78
CA ALA A 26 -6.97 -5.27 12.87
C ALA A 26 -7.47 -4.03 13.64
N PHE A 27 -6.62 -3.02 13.78
CA PHE A 27 -6.78 -1.92 14.73
C PHE A 27 -6.51 -0.59 14.02
N PRO A 28 -7.19 0.51 14.41
CA PRO A 28 -6.54 1.82 14.46
C PRO A 28 -5.35 1.75 15.39
N VAL A 29 -4.20 2.17 14.87
CA VAL A 29 -2.89 2.08 15.53
C VAL A 29 -2.73 3.12 16.66
N ASP A 30 -3.60 3.02 17.68
CA ASP A 30 -3.56 3.81 18.91
C ASP A 30 -3.78 2.93 20.15
N GLY A 31 -2.72 2.77 20.96
CA GLY A 31 -2.81 2.25 22.33
C GLY A 31 -1.50 1.63 22.85
N ASP A 32 -1.36 1.50 24.17
CA ASP A 32 -0.16 0.92 24.84
C ASP A 32 0.08 -0.57 24.54
N GLN A 33 -0.72 -1.17 23.65
CA GLN A 33 -0.67 -2.58 23.24
C GLN A 33 -0.37 -2.75 21.73
N THR A 34 -0.21 -1.66 20.97
CA THR A 34 0.17 -1.73 19.56
C THR A 34 1.69 -1.81 19.43
N THR A 35 2.18 -2.53 18.41
CA THR A 35 3.62 -2.63 18.13
C THR A 35 4.17 -1.34 17.50
N LEU A 36 3.30 -0.53 16.93
CA LEU A 36 3.62 0.80 16.38
C LEU A 36 3.29 1.90 17.40
N PRO A 37 3.95 3.07 17.31
CA PRO A 37 3.68 4.20 18.20
C PRO A 37 2.22 4.65 18.15
N ALA A 38 1.66 5.01 19.31
CA ALA A 38 0.37 5.68 19.37
C ALA A 38 0.40 6.99 18.55
N LYS A 39 -0.67 7.24 17.82
CA LYS A 39 -0.97 8.26 16.81
C LYS A 39 -0.43 7.92 15.42
N THR A 40 -0.26 6.63 15.14
CA THR A 40 0.07 6.17 13.79
C THR A 40 -1.20 6.18 12.94
N GLU A 41 -1.10 6.67 11.71
CA GLU A 41 -2.18 6.68 10.72
C GLU A 41 -1.69 5.94 9.47
N LEU A 42 -2.43 4.92 9.05
CA LEU A 42 -2.07 4.07 7.90
C LEU A 42 -3.06 4.18 6.73
N ASN A 43 -4.00 5.13 6.79
CA ASN A 43 -5.10 5.35 5.84
C ASN A 43 -6.30 4.42 6.03
N GLU A 44 -6.62 4.07 7.27
CA GLU A 44 -7.64 3.03 7.60
C GLU A 44 -9.08 3.46 7.31
N ASP A 45 -9.34 4.76 7.27
CA ASP A 45 -10.66 5.34 6.98
C ASP A 45 -10.85 5.74 5.50
N ALA A 46 -9.93 5.38 4.61
CA ALA A 46 -10.09 5.71 3.20
C ALA A 46 -11.13 4.81 2.51
N LEU A 47 -12.14 5.46 1.94
CA LEU A 47 -13.18 4.84 1.13
C LEU A 47 -12.88 4.84 -0.37
N ASP A 48 -12.03 5.76 -0.80
CA ASP A 48 -11.53 5.83 -2.17
C ASP A 48 -10.05 5.47 -2.16
N LYS A 49 -9.67 4.48 -2.98
CA LYS A 49 -8.30 4.04 -3.14
C LYS A 49 -7.76 4.50 -4.50
N PRO A 50 -6.46 4.78 -4.61
CA PRO A 50 -5.83 5.01 -5.91
C PRO A 50 -6.11 3.83 -6.84
N ARG A 51 -6.46 4.11 -8.09
CA ARG A 51 -6.69 3.07 -9.08
C ARG A 51 -5.36 2.50 -9.60
N GLU A 52 -5.29 1.19 -9.76
CA GLU A 52 -4.19 0.52 -10.48
C GLU A 52 -4.51 0.36 -11.96
N VAL A 53 -3.50 0.56 -12.80
CA VAL A 53 -3.59 0.28 -14.24
C VAL A 53 -2.45 -0.64 -14.60
N PHE A 54 -2.76 -1.81 -15.14
CA PHE A 54 -1.77 -2.80 -15.51
C PHE A 54 -1.58 -2.86 -17.02
N ARG A 55 -0.33 -3.04 -17.47
CA ARG A 55 -0.08 -3.30 -18.90
C ARG A 55 -0.68 -4.61 -19.34
N SER A 56 -0.65 -5.61 -18.47
CA SER A 56 -1.20 -6.94 -18.75
C SER A 56 -2.69 -6.91 -19.06
N ASP A 57 -3.44 -5.92 -18.56
CA ASP A 57 -4.87 -5.79 -18.85
C ASP A 57 -5.11 -5.52 -20.35
N ILE A 58 -4.18 -4.82 -21.02
CA ILE A 58 -4.19 -4.61 -22.47
C ILE A 58 -3.86 -5.93 -23.21
N ALA A 59 -3.05 -6.79 -22.61
CA ALA A 59 -2.56 -8.04 -23.20
C ALA A 59 -3.45 -9.27 -22.92
N GLY A 60 -4.59 -9.10 -22.25
CA GLY A 60 -5.55 -10.19 -21.97
C GLY A 60 -5.45 -10.82 -20.58
N GLY A 61 -4.73 -10.19 -19.64
CA GLY A 61 -4.70 -10.57 -18.22
C GLY A 61 -3.29 -10.71 -17.64
N LYS A 62 -3.19 -10.66 -16.31
CA LYS A 62 -1.95 -10.80 -15.55
C LYS A 62 -1.35 -12.20 -15.69
N SER A 63 -0.02 -12.27 -15.81
CA SER A 63 0.70 -13.54 -15.76
C SER A 63 0.75 -14.10 -14.33
N TYR A 64 1.07 -15.39 -14.19
CA TYR A 64 1.31 -16.00 -12.88
C TYR A 64 2.33 -15.20 -12.05
N LEU A 65 3.42 -14.74 -12.68
CA LEU A 65 4.49 -14.01 -12.00
C LEU A 65 4.01 -12.65 -11.48
N VAL A 66 3.14 -11.95 -12.22
CA VAL A 66 2.53 -10.69 -11.77
C VAL A 66 1.56 -10.92 -10.61
N ASN A 67 0.74 -11.97 -10.66
CA ASN A 67 -0.18 -12.29 -9.56
C ASN A 67 0.56 -12.74 -8.30
N LEU A 68 1.61 -13.54 -8.43
CA LEU A 68 2.50 -13.90 -7.33
C LEU A 68 3.19 -12.66 -6.75
N GLY A 69 3.58 -11.72 -7.62
CA GLY A 69 4.20 -10.45 -7.24
C GLY A 69 3.27 -9.57 -6.43
N ASN A 70 2.03 -9.39 -6.91
CA ASN A 70 1.00 -8.64 -6.21
C ASN A 70 0.72 -9.28 -4.84
N LEU A 71 0.55 -10.60 -4.80
CA LEU A 71 0.35 -11.34 -3.55
C LEU A 71 1.50 -11.13 -2.56
N ALA A 72 2.74 -11.26 -3.01
CA ALA A 72 3.91 -11.02 -2.16
C ALA A 72 4.00 -9.55 -1.71
N PHE A 73 3.67 -8.60 -2.59
CA PHE A 73 3.66 -7.16 -2.29
C PHE A 73 2.66 -6.80 -1.19
N SER A 74 1.50 -7.45 -1.17
CA SER A 74 0.46 -7.30 -0.14
C SER A 74 0.73 -8.13 1.11
N SER A 75 1.76 -8.98 1.13
CA SER A 75 2.02 -9.89 2.26
C SER A 75 2.91 -9.26 3.33
N PRO A 76 2.46 -9.20 4.60
CA PRO A 76 3.31 -8.79 5.72
C PRO A 76 4.48 -9.74 5.98
N GLY A 77 4.37 -11.00 5.49
CA GLY A 77 5.40 -12.02 5.66
C GLY A 77 6.71 -11.73 4.93
N ILE A 78 6.68 -10.83 3.94
CA ILE A 78 7.89 -10.36 3.22
C ILE A 78 8.73 -9.43 4.10
N LEU A 79 8.09 -8.65 4.98
CA LEU A 79 8.79 -7.74 5.88
C LEU A 79 9.20 -8.45 7.18
N GLY A 80 10.04 -7.78 7.96
CA GLY A 80 10.56 -8.31 9.22
C GLY A 80 10.10 -7.52 10.45
N GLY A 81 10.58 -8.00 11.61
CA GLY A 81 10.52 -7.27 12.87
C GLY A 81 9.15 -6.66 13.21
N VAL A 82 9.18 -5.39 13.60
CA VAL A 82 8.00 -4.62 14.01
C VAL A 82 7.01 -4.44 12.85
N ALA A 83 7.50 -4.25 11.62
CA ALA A 83 6.63 -4.05 10.45
C ALA A 83 5.72 -5.26 10.21
N ARG A 84 6.30 -6.47 10.20
CA ARG A 84 5.53 -7.72 10.08
C ARG A 84 4.57 -7.92 11.24
N GLN A 85 5.01 -7.65 12.48
CA GLN A 85 4.15 -7.78 13.67
C GLN A 85 2.98 -6.81 13.65
N ALA A 86 3.17 -5.63 13.04
CA ALA A 86 2.13 -4.63 12.82
C ALA A 86 1.24 -4.92 11.60
N GLY A 87 1.47 -6.01 10.86
CA GLY A 87 0.71 -6.33 9.66
C GLY A 87 1.01 -5.44 8.45
N LEU A 88 2.14 -4.70 8.46
CA LEU A 88 2.52 -3.85 7.33
C LEU A 88 2.98 -4.69 6.15
N SER A 89 2.59 -4.26 4.95
CA SER A 89 3.08 -4.77 3.67
C SER A 89 3.61 -3.63 2.82
N CYS A 90 4.08 -3.92 1.60
CA CYS A 90 4.48 -2.86 0.68
C CYS A 90 3.27 -1.99 0.30
N GLY A 91 2.09 -2.62 0.20
CA GLY A 91 0.81 -1.96 -0.09
C GLY A 91 0.34 -0.96 0.96
N THR A 92 0.82 -1.07 2.21
CA THR A 92 0.48 -0.08 3.24
C THR A 92 1.07 1.30 2.93
N CYS A 93 2.31 1.35 2.44
CA CYS A 93 2.95 2.59 2.00
C CYS A 93 2.57 2.93 0.56
N HIS A 94 2.48 1.91 -0.30
CA HIS A 94 2.24 2.05 -1.73
C HIS A 94 0.85 1.53 -2.12
N VAL A 95 -0.20 2.17 -1.60
CA VAL A 95 -1.60 1.75 -1.78
C VAL A 95 -1.91 1.72 -3.28
N ASN A 96 -2.17 0.52 -3.81
CA ASN A 96 -2.47 0.32 -5.23
C ASN A 96 -1.39 0.96 -6.13
N GLY A 97 -0.12 0.78 -5.77
CA GLY A 97 1.03 1.32 -6.48
C GLY A 97 1.16 2.84 -6.43
N ALA A 98 0.29 3.58 -5.74
CA ALA A 98 0.42 5.02 -5.50
C ALA A 98 1.00 5.28 -4.10
N GLY A 99 1.55 6.48 -3.86
CA GLY A 99 2.02 6.83 -2.52
C GLY A 99 0.86 7.01 -1.54
N ASN A 100 1.06 6.67 -0.27
CA ASN A 100 0.07 6.88 0.79
C ASN A 100 0.27 8.25 1.45
N ALA A 101 -0.50 9.26 1.02
CA ALA A 101 -0.42 10.62 1.54
C ALA A 101 -0.89 10.78 2.99
N LYS A 102 -1.66 9.82 3.53
CA LYS A 102 -2.10 9.85 4.93
C LYS A 102 -1.14 9.12 5.88
N PHE A 103 -0.25 8.28 5.34
CA PHE A 103 0.70 7.50 6.13
C PHE A 103 1.49 8.41 7.07
N PHE A 104 1.44 8.12 8.36
CA PHE A 104 2.13 8.88 9.38
C PHE A 104 2.50 7.98 10.55
N VAL A 105 3.78 7.95 10.91
CA VAL A 105 4.26 7.25 12.11
C VAL A 105 5.00 8.26 12.99
N PRO A 106 4.51 8.53 14.21
CA PRO A 106 5.16 9.47 15.12
C PRO A 106 6.65 9.17 15.31
N LYS A 107 7.47 10.23 15.26
CA LYS A 107 8.95 10.20 15.34
C LYS A 107 9.68 9.57 14.15
N MET A 108 8.98 8.95 13.22
CA MET A 108 9.54 8.48 11.94
C MET A 108 9.00 9.29 10.76
N SER A 109 7.91 10.02 10.95
CA SER A 109 7.34 10.96 9.98
C SER A 109 7.41 12.38 10.56
N THR A 110 7.71 13.36 9.71
CA THR A 110 7.58 14.79 10.07
C THR A 110 6.22 15.34 9.67
N ARG A 111 5.52 14.67 8.75
CA ARG A 111 4.15 15.00 8.32
C ARG A 111 3.51 13.79 7.62
N PRO A 112 2.18 13.79 7.38
CA PRO A 112 1.55 12.75 6.56
C PRO A 112 2.18 12.65 5.16
N GLY A 113 2.37 11.42 4.70
CA GLY A 113 2.91 11.10 3.37
C GLY A 113 4.44 10.94 3.30
N ASN A 114 5.15 11.13 4.42
CA ASN A 114 6.58 10.86 4.50
C ASN A 114 6.93 9.89 5.63
N PHE A 115 8.06 9.20 5.48
CA PHE A 115 8.55 8.25 6.46
C PHE A 115 10.07 8.08 6.33
N ASP A 116 10.71 7.90 7.48
CA ASP A 116 12.14 7.66 7.62
C ASP A 116 12.42 6.16 7.70
N THR A 117 12.86 5.58 6.58
CA THR A 117 13.27 4.16 6.52
C THR A 117 14.68 3.91 7.06
N THR A 118 15.38 4.97 7.43
CA THR A 118 16.71 4.96 8.05
C THR A 118 16.65 5.25 9.55
N GLY A 119 15.46 5.21 10.15
CA GLY A 119 15.26 5.19 11.61
C GLY A 119 15.27 3.78 12.21
N PRO A 120 15.37 3.65 13.54
CA PRO A 120 15.54 2.36 14.21
C PRO A 120 14.26 1.50 14.32
N LEU A 121 13.08 2.04 13.96
CA LEU A 121 11.79 1.42 14.27
C LEU A 121 11.63 0.04 13.61
N PHE A 122 11.91 -0.07 12.31
CA PHE A 122 11.73 -1.31 11.55
C PHE A 122 13.01 -2.11 11.42
N ASN A 123 14.15 -1.44 11.29
CA ASN A 123 15.46 -2.07 11.34
C ASN A 123 16.46 -1.22 12.12
N PRO A 124 16.82 -1.59 13.36
CA PRO A 124 17.84 -0.89 14.13
C PRO A 124 19.21 -0.81 13.46
N LYS A 125 19.51 -1.67 12.47
CA LYS A 125 20.76 -1.63 11.70
C LYS A 125 20.75 -0.57 10.59
N ALA A 126 19.58 -0.06 10.23
CA ALA A 126 19.43 1.02 9.26
C ALA A 126 19.56 2.41 9.89
N ASP A 127 19.56 2.49 11.23
CA ASP A 127 19.59 3.74 12.00
C ASP A 127 20.82 4.59 11.63
N ASN A 128 20.57 5.73 10.98
CA ASN A 128 21.59 6.73 10.64
C ASN A 128 21.72 7.84 11.72
N PHE A 129 20.90 7.78 12.78
CA PHE A 129 20.79 8.78 13.85
C PHE A 129 20.32 10.18 13.42
N VAL A 130 19.74 10.29 12.22
CA VAL A 130 19.20 11.53 11.65
C VAL A 130 17.72 11.29 11.35
N LEU A 131 16.88 12.29 11.62
CA LEU A 131 15.49 12.25 11.18
C LEU A 131 15.39 12.89 9.79
N ASP A 132 15.43 12.07 8.75
CA ASP A 132 15.41 12.49 7.34
C ASP A 132 14.33 11.76 6.52
N PRO A 133 13.04 11.88 6.90
CA PRO A 133 11.96 11.18 6.24
C PRO A 133 11.85 11.62 4.78
N VAL A 134 11.69 10.63 3.92
CA VAL A 134 11.41 10.84 2.50
C VAL A 134 9.93 10.66 2.23
N ARG A 135 9.42 11.39 1.25
CA ARG A 135 8.08 11.18 0.72
C ARG A 135 7.97 9.76 0.19
N ILE A 136 6.85 9.09 0.48
CA ILE A 136 6.54 7.79 -0.08
C ILE A 136 6.17 7.95 -1.57
N PRO A 137 6.99 7.44 -2.52
CA PRO A 137 6.75 7.67 -3.92
C PRO A 137 5.62 6.82 -4.49
N SER A 138 5.03 7.27 -5.59
CA SER A 138 4.21 6.40 -6.44
C SER A 138 5.11 5.48 -7.24
N LEU A 139 4.66 4.24 -7.40
CA LEU A 139 5.30 3.19 -8.21
C LEU A 139 4.75 3.15 -9.64
N ARG A 140 3.71 3.93 -9.96
CA ARG A 140 3.14 4.00 -11.32
C ARG A 140 4.23 4.33 -12.33
N GLY A 141 4.37 3.47 -13.33
CA GLY A 141 5.36 3.66 -14.40
C GLY A 141 6.81 3.45 -13.96
N ALA A 142 7.09 2.85 -12.80
CA ALA A 142 8.44 2.64 -12.26
C ALA A 142 9.44 2.02 -13.26
N ARG A 143 8.96 1.21 -14.22
CA ARG A 143 9.78 0.66 -15.32
C ARG A 143 10.50 1.72 -16.17
N TYR A 144 10.01 2.95 -16.17
CA TYR A 144 10.56 4.08 -16.92
C TYR A 144 11.41 5.01 -16.07
N LEU A 145 11.58 4.75 -14.76
CA LEU A 145 12.00 5.77 -13.80
C LEU A 145 13.33 5.49 -13.12
N ALA A 146 14.08 4.47 -13.59
CA ALA A 146 15.44 4.19 -13.12
C ALA A 146 16.33 5.45 -13.20
N PRO A 147 17.35 5.60 -12.34
CA PRO A 147 17.65 4.73 -11.20
C PRO A 147 16.63 4.84 -10.05
N TYR A 148 16.70 3.94 -9.08
CA TYR A 148 15.76 3.74 -7.98
C TYR A 148 16.33 4.25 -6.64
N GLY A 149 15.42 4.60 -5.73
CA GLY A 149 15.70 5.46 -4.57
C GLY A 149 15.40 6.93 -4.91
N GLN A 150 14.98 7.72 -3.91
CA GLN A 150 14.74 9.17 -4.10
C GLN A 150 16.03 9.90 -4.49
N ASP A 151 17.16 9.41 -3.98
CA ASP A 151 18.51 9.82 -4.35
C ASP A 151 19.03 9.10 -5.59
N GLY A 152 18.29 8.17 -6.21
CA GLY A 152 18.75 7.42 -7.39
C GLY A 152 19.96 6.50 -7.15
N ARG A 153 20.17 6.02 -5.92
CA ARG A 153 21.38 5.24 -5.54
C ARG A 153 21.48 3.84 -6.17
N MET A 154 20.40 3.29 -6.76
CA MET A 154 20.40 1.91 -7.30
C MET A 154 19.93 1.85 -8.75
N ALA A 155 20.74 1.31 -9.66
CA ALA A 155 20.32 1.15 -11.06
C ALA A 155 19.29 0.03 -11.27
N SER A 156 19.29 -0.99 -10.40
CA SER A 156 18.47 -2.20 -10.53
C SER A 156 17.24 -2.15 -9.62
N LEU A 157 16.05 -2.33 -10.20
CA LEU A 157 14.81 -2.41 -9.42
C LEU A 157 14.83 -3.63 -8.49
N ARG A 158 15.40 -4.75 -8.97
CA ARG A 158 15.53 -5.98 -8.20
C ARG A 158 16.37 -5.77 -6.95
N ASP A 159 17.50 -5.09 -7.08
CA ASP A 159 18.38 -4.81 -5.95
C ASP A 159 17.74 -3.80 -5.00
N PHE A 160 17.00 -2.82 -5.53
CA PHE A 160 16.25 -1.86 -4.72
C PHE A 160 15.16 -2.53 -3.90
N VAL A 161 14.31 -3.38 -4.51
CA VAL A 161 13.27 -4.14 -3.79
C VAL A 161 13.90 -5.01 -2.69
N ARG A 162 14.99 -5.72 -3.01
CA ARG A 162 15.73 -6.50 -2.01
C ARG A 162 16.25 -5.63 -0.87
N ASN A 163 16.81 -4.46 -1.18
CA ASN A 163 17.29 -3.51 -0.17
C ASN A 163 16.16 -3.07 0.77
N VAL A 164 15.01 -2.69 0.23
CA VAL A 164 13.84 -2.32 1.04
C VAL A 164 13.48 -3.46 1.99
N VAL A 165 13.32 -4.68 1.46
CA VAL A 165 12.93 -5.84 2.28
C VAL A 165 13.95 -6.13 3.37
N VAL A 166 15.22 -6.32 3.01
CA VAL A 166 16.25 -6.85 3.92
C VAL A 166 16.88 -5.77 4.79
N ASN A 167 17.21 -4.62 4.18
CA ASN A 167 18.00 -3.58 4.85
C ASN A 167 17.13 -2.50 5.51
N GLU A 168 15.96 -2.16 4.96
CA GLU A 168 15.11 -1.12 5.55
C GLU A 168 14.08 -1.73 6.53
N PHE A 169 13.53 -2.90 6.19
CA PHE A 169 12.43 -3.52 6.96
C PHE A 169 12.82 -4.83 7.67
N ALA A 170 14.11 -5.19 7.70
CA ALA A 170 14.65 -6.36 8.40
C ALA A 170 13.99 -7.70 8.02
N GLY A 171 13.42 -7.80 6.82
CA GLY A 171 12.81 -9.01 6.27
C GLY A 171 13.86 -10.09 5.98
N PRO A 172 13.44 -11.36 5.87
CA PRO A 172 14.31 -12.43 5.40
C PRO A 172 14.73 -12.19 3.95
N GLU A 173 15.83 -12.82 3.52
CA GLU A 173 16.20 -12.85 2.11
C GLU A 173 15.06 -13.48 1.29
N PRO A 174 14.42 -12.73 0.36
CA PRO A 174 13.34 -13.30 -0.43
C PRO A 174 13.86 -14.41 -1.34
N ALA A 175 13.07 -15.48 -1.52
CA ALA A 175 13.38 -16.47 -2.55
C ALA A 175 13.47 -15.78 -3.93
N PRO A 176 14.41 -16.18 -4.82
CA PRO A 176 14.63 -15.50 -6.09
C PRO A 176 13.35 -15.30 -6.91
N VAL A 177 12.48 -16.31 -6.95
CA VAL A 177 11.19 -16.27 -7.65
C VAL A 177 10.22 -15.25 -7.06
N ILE A 178 10.20 -15.07 -5.74
CA ILE A 178 9.36 -14.07 -5.06
C ILE A 178 9.87 -12.67 -5.37
N LEU A 179 11.19 -12.47 -5.32
CA LEU A 179 11.79 -11.19 -5.69
C LEU A 179 11.54 -10.86 -7.17
N ASP A 180 11.65 -11.84 -8.06
CA ASP A 180 11.32 -11.67 -9.50
C ASP A 180 9.84 -11.35 -9.69
N ALA A 181 8.96 -11.98 -8.90
CA ALA A 181 7.53 -11.74 -8.93
C ALA A 181 7.19 -10.30 -8.52
N ILE A 182 7.73 -9.83 -7.40
CA ILE A 182 7.50 -8.45 -6.93
C ILE A 182 7.99 -7.44 -7.98
N VAL A 183 9.18 -7.67 -8.56
CA VAL A 183 9.70 -6.81 -9.64
C VAL A 183 8.78 -6.82 -10.86
N ALA A 184 8.28 -8.00 -11.28
CA ALA A 184 7.37 -8.11 -12.40
C ALA A 184 6.05 -7.36 -12.14
N TYR A 185 5.50 -7.46 -10.93
CA TYR A 185 4.31 -6.71 -10.53
C TYR A 185 4.56 -5.19 -10.58
N ILE A 186 5.62 -4.68 -9.95
CA ILE A 186 5.95 -3.24 -9.97
C ILE A 186 6.16 -2.72 -11.41
N GLN A 187 6.79 -3.52 -12.28
CA GLN A 187 6.99 -3.16 -13.69
C GLN A 187 5.70 -3.19 -14.52
N ASP A 188 4.68 -3.91 -14.07
CA ASP A 188 3.40 -4.02 -14.76
C ASP A 188 2.44 -2.86 -14.41
N ILE A 189 2.66 -2.18 -13.28
CA ILE A 189 1.92 -0.96 -12.90
C ILE A 189 2.32 0.17 -13.85
N ASP A 190 1.36 0.61 -14.66
CA ASP A 190 1.54 1.72 -15.60
C ASP A 190 1.04 3.05 -15.03
N PHE A 191 1.39 4.13 -15.73
CA PHE A 191 0.78 5.43 -15.49
C PHE A 191 -0.71 5.41 -15.83
N LEU A 192 -1.47 6.25 -15.14
CA LEU A 192 -2.83 6.58 -15.56
C LEU A 192 -2.79 7.23 -16.95
N ASN A 193 -3.81 6.91 -17.75
CA ASN A 193 -4.00 7.54 -19.04
C ASN A 193 -4.25 9.05 -18.87
N ASN A 194 -3.53 9.88 -19.62
CA ASN A 194 -3.72 11.33 -19.62
C ASN A 194 -4.07 11.78 -21.05
N PRO A 195 -5.33 12.14 -21.34
CA PRO A 195 -5.78 12.51 -22.68
C PRO A 195 -5.23 13.86 -23.17
N SER A 196 -4.70 14.67 -22.25
CA SER A 196 -4.06 15.95 -22.57
C SER A 196 -2.62 15.75 -23.06
N LEU A 197 -2.04 14.55 -22.95
CA LEU A 197 -0.68 14.25 -23.39
C LEU A 197 -0.65 13.45 -24.69
N GLY A 198 0.04 13.98 -25.69
CA GLY A 198 0.30 13.30 -26.95
C GLY A 198 1.63 12.54 -26.94
N PRO A 199 1.98 11.93 -28.09
CA PRO A 199 3.31 11.35 -28.29
C PRO A 199 4.40 12.37 -27.96
N GLY A 200 5.41 11.96 -27.18
CA GLY A 200 6.50 12.83 -26.76
C GLY A 200 6.18 13.77 -25.59
N GLY A 201 5.04 13.60 -24.91
CA GLY A 201 4.71 14.34 -23.67
C GLY A 201 4.31 15.80 -23.89
N ARG A 202 3.93 16.17 -25.11
CA ARG A 202 3.42 17.50 -25.44
C ARG A 202 1.92 17.58 -25.22
N LEU A 203 1.42 18.76 -24.87
CA LEU A 203 -0.01 18.95 -24.71
C LEU A 203 -0.73 18.79 -26.06
N ILE A 204 -1.87 18.09 -26.06
CA ILE A 204 -2.74 17.88 -27.22
C ILE A 204 -4.20 18.12 -26.85
N GLY A 205 -5.08 18.13 -27.87
CA GLY A 205 -6.51 18.28 -27.66
C GLY A 205 -6.91 19.72 -27.36
N LYS A 206 -7.81 19.91 -26.39
CA LYS A 206 -8.31 21.24 -25.99
C LYS A 206 -7.36 21.84 -24.95
N ILE A 207 -6.40 22.63 -25.43
CA ILE A 207 -5.40 23.32 -24.60
C ILE A 207 -5.87 24.76 -24.36
N SER A 208 -6.00 25.16 -23.10
CA SER A 208 -6.27 26.53 -22.68
C SER A 208 -5.09 27.47 -23.00
N GLU A 209 -5.35 28.78 -23.02
CA GLU A 209 -4.27 29.75 -23.22
C GLU A 209 -3.24 29.74 -22.08
N SER A 210 -3.70 29.49 -20.85
CA SER A 210 -2.83 29.41 -19.67
C SER A 210 -1.88 28.22 -19.75
N GLU A 211 -2.38 27.03 -20.08
CA GLU A 211 -1.53 25.84 -20.30
C GLU A 211 -0.53 26.04 -21.44
N ARG A 212 -0.93 26.72 -22.52
CA ARG A 212 -0.04 27.02 -23.66
C ARG A 212 1.09 27.98 -23.26
N ARG A 213 0.79 29.03 -22.50
CA ARG A 213 1.80 29.96 -21.97
C ARG A 213 2.69 29.25 -20.95
N GLY A 214 2.12 28.40 -20.10
CA GLY A 214 2.84 27.57 -19.15
C GLY A 214 3.82 26.62 -19.82
N GLU A 215 3.40 25.93 -20.88
CA GLU A 215 4.30 25.07 -21.67
C GLU A 215 5.44 25.88 -22.30
N ALA A 216 5.16 27.09 -22.80
CA ALA A 216 6.20 27.96 -23.34
C ALA A 216 7.20 28.41 -22.27
N LEU A 217 6.73 28.77 -21.06
CA LEU A 217 7.57 29.11 -19.92
C LEU A 217 8.40 27.91 -19.45
N PHE A 218 7.82 26.73 -19.41
CA PHE A 218 8.49 25.49 -19.00
C PHE A 218 9.68 25.13 -19.91
N MET A 219 9.58 25.47 -21.19
CA MET A 219 10.62 25.26 -22.20
C MET A 219 11.63 26.41 -22.27
N LYS A 220 11.31 27.57 -21.68
CA LYS A 220 12.11 28.78 -21.78
C LYS A 220 13.41 28.60 -20.99
N PRO A 221 14.58 28.94 -21.58
CA PRO A 221 15.83 29.00 -20.84
C PRO A 221 15.75 29.96 -19.66
N PHE A 222 16.44 29.63 -18.57
CA PHE A 222 16.49 30.46 -17.37
C PHE A 222 17.23 31.77 -17.66
N PRO A 223 16.88 32.89 -16.98
CA PRO A 223 17.45 34.20 -17.29
C PRO A 223 18.97 34.27 -17.14
N HIS A 224 19.53 33.53 -16.16
CA HIS A 224 20.94 33.58 -15.79
C HIS A 224 21.73 32.33 -16.22
N ASP A 225 21.08 31.35 -16.85
CA ASP A 225 21.72 30.19 -17.46
C ASP A 225 20.94 29.73 -18.70
N PRO A 226 21.38 30.06 -19.92
CA PRO A 226 20.66 29.72 -21.15
C PRO A 226 20.68 28.21 -21.47
N ASN A 227 21.49 27.41 -20.77
CA ASN A 227 21.53 25.95 -20.94
C ASN A 227 20.53 25.22 -20.03
N LEU A 228 19.90 25.93 -19.08
CA LEU A 228 18.98 25.36 -18.11
C LEU A 228 17.54 25.80 -18.39
N SER A 229 16.60 24.87 -18.31
CA SER A 229 15.16 25.11 -18.33
C SER A 229 14.45 24.02 -17.55
N CYS A 230 13.17 24.21 -17.21
CA CYS A 230 12.39 23.16 -16.53
C CYS A 230 12.38 21.86 -17.36
N ALA A 231 12.20 22.00 -18.68
CA ALA A 231 12.23 20.90 -19.64
C ALA A 231 13.60 20.23 -19.83
N GLY A 232 14.69 20.87 -19.38
CA GLY A 232 16.04 20.31 -19.42
C GLY A 232 16.19 19.09 -18.51
N CYS A 233 15.63 19.14 -17.29
CA CYS A 233 15.59 18.00 -16.38
C CYS A 233 14.29 17.20 -16.53
N HIS A 234 13.14 17.89 -16.64
CA HIS A 234 11.84 17.25 -16.81
C HIS A 234 11.51 17.03 -18.29
N VAL A 235 12.27 16.17 -18.96
CA VAL A 235 12.21 15.95 -20.41
C VAL A 235 10.85 15.35 -20.82
N PRO A 236 9.96 16.07 -21.53
CA PRO A 236 8.61 15.59 -21.80
C PRO A 236 8.54 14.24 -22.54
N SER A 237 9.45 14.05 -23.50
CA SER A 237 9.51 12.81 -24.29
C SER A 237 10.02 11.59 -23.50
N GLY A 238 10.69 11.81 -22.37
CA GLY A 238 11.22 10.78 -21.48
C GLY A 238 10.37 10.56 -20.24
N ALA A 239 9.04 10.75 -20.32
CA ALA A 239 8.15 10.74 -19.15
C ALA A 239 8.53 11.78 -18.09
N PHE A 240 9.02 12.95 -18.51
CA PHE A 240 9.40 14.08 -17.66
C PHE A 240 10.53 13.76 -16.67
N VAL A 241 11.48 12.93 -17.09
CA VAL A 241 12.72 12.67 -16.35
C VAL A 241 13.92 12.67 -17.30
N ASP A 242 15.07 13.05 -16.76
CA ASP A 242 16.38 12.97 -17.41
C ASP A 242 17.25 11.82 -16.86
N HIS A 243 16.74 11.11 -15.84
CA HIS A 243 17.40 10.02 -15.12
C HIS A 243 18.64 10.44 -14.30
N GLN A 244 18.81 11.74 -14.04
CA GLN A 244 19.94 12.29 -13.32
C GLN A 244 19.54 12.79 -11.93
N GLN A 245 20.54 13.04 -11.09
CA GLN A 245 20.40 13.66 -9.78
C GLN A 245 20.77 15.14 -9.85
N HIS A 246 20.04 15.98 -9.13
CA HIS A 246 20.27 17.42 -9.05
C HIS A 246 20.08 17.94 -7.63
N ASP A 247 20.82 18.97 -7.26
CA ASP A 247 20.52 19.78 -6.08
C ASP A 247 19.83 21.05 -6.55
N VAL A 248 18.52 21.10 -6.30
CA VAL A 248 17.65 22.23 -6.65
C VAL A 248 17.42 23.17 -5.47
N GLY A 249 18.44 23.31 -4.61
CA GLY A 249 18.34 24.07 -3.36
C GLY A 249 17.49 23.34 -2.33
N SER A 250 17.54 22.01 -2.33
CA SER A 250 16.65 21.16 -1.52
C SER A 250 17.35 20.53 -0.31
N GLY A 251 18.68 20.63 -0.25
CA GLY A 251 19.51 20.07 0.84
C GLY A 251 20.20 18.76 0.48
N GLY A 252 20.33 18.45 -0.82
CA GLY A 252 20.96 17.21 -1.29
C GLY A 252 20.72 16.98 -2.78
N LEU A 253 21.38 15.94 -3.31
CA LEU A 253 21.21 15.47 -4.68
C LEU A 253 20.07 14.45 -4.73
N PHE A 254 19.03 14.76 -5.49
CA PHE A 254 17.87 13.89 -5.67
C PHE A 254 17.58 13.68 -7.14
N LYS A 255 17.07 12.50 -7.47
CA LYS A 255 16.68 12.18 -8.83
C LYS A 255 15.52 13.08 -9.27
N THR A 256 15.54 13.53 -10.53
CA THR A 256 14.39 14.21 -11.13
C THR A 256 13.13 13.32 -11.02
N PRO A 257 12.07 13.75 -10.30
CA PRO A 257 10.82 13.00 -10.27
C PRO A 257 10.06 13.19 -11.58
N THR A 258 9.33 12.16 -12.01
CA THR A 258 8.41 12.32 -13.15
C THR A 258 7.28 13.28 -12.79
N LEU A 259 6.87 14.09 -13.77
CA LEU A 259 5.66 14.90 -13.66
C LEU A 259 4.40 14.15 -14.07
N ARG A 260 4.51 12.93 -14.63
CA ARG A 260 3.33 12.13 -14.97
C ARG A 260 2.58 11.72 -13.70
N ASN A 261 1.28 11.95 -13.68
CA ASN A 261 0.39 11.61 -12.56
C ASN A 261 0.79 12.30 -11.23
N ALA A 262 1.57 13.38 -11.29
CA ALA A 262 2.08 14.08 -10.11
C ALA A 262 0.96 14.73 -9.28
N ASP A 263 -0.21 15.01 -9.88
CA ASP A 263 -1.37 15.60 -9.19
C ASP A 263 -1.90 14.73 -8.04
N PHE A 264 -1.60 13.43 -8.11
CA PHE A 264 -2.03 12.42 -7.13
C PHE A 264 -0.91 12.01 -6.18
N ASN A 265 0.21 12.74 -6.17
CA ASN A 265 1.43 12.37 -5.44
C ASN A 265 1.84 13.40 -4.38
N ALA A 266 0.97 14.37 -4.07
CA ALA A 266 1.18 15.32 -2.98
C ALA A 266 1.33 14.58 -1.62
N PRO A 267 2.14 15.12 -0.68
CA PRO A 267 2.93 16.34 -0.80
C PRO A 267 4.12 16.21 -1.77
N TYR A 268 4.67 17.33 -2.25
CA TYR A 268 5.74 17.40 -3.24
C TYR A 268 7.13 17.58 -2.60
N PHE A 269 8.18 17.44 -3.44
CA PHE A 269 9.59 17.32 -3.07
C PHE A 269 9.96 15.96 -2.43
N HIS A 270 11.26 15.71 -2.31
CA HIS A 270 11.79 14.43 -1.80
C HIS A 270 11.41 14.18 -0.34
N ASP A 271 11.14 15.22 0.45
CA ASP A 271 10.76 15.17 1.86
C ASP A 271 9.28 15.54 2.12
N GLY A 272 8.52 15.88 1.07
CA GLY A 272 7.13 16.28 1.19
C GLY A 272 6.92 17.72 1.73
N ARG A 273 7.89 18.63 1.66
CA ARG A 273 7.73 19.98 2.26
C ARG A 273 6.66 20.88 1.63
N PHE A 274 6.19 20.58 0.41
CA PHE A 274 5.22 21.42 -0.31
C PHE A 274 3.90 20.68 -0.56
N ASP A 275 2.78 21.38 -0.45
CA ASP A 275 1.43 20.83 -0.63
C ASP A 275 0.82 21.20 -1.99
N SER A 276 1.43 22.13 -2.73
CA SER A 276 0.91 22.60 -4.03
C SER A 276 2.02 22.87 -5.04
N TYR A 277 1.68 22.81 -6.33
CA TYR A 277 2.58 23.26 -7.38
C TYR A 277 2.94 24.74 -7.28
N ASP A 278 2.06 25.59 -6.75
CA ASP A 278 2.38 27.01 -6.56
C ASP A 278 3.57 27.19 -5.60
N GLN A 279 3.62 26.42 -4.51
CA GLN A 279 4.76 26.43 -3.59
C GLN A 279 6.03 25.87 -4.25
N VAL A 280 5.90 24.83 -5.07
CA VAL A 280 7.02 24.27 -5.85
C VAL A 280 7.57 25.30 -6.83
N VAL A 281 6.71 25.93 -7.63
CA VAL A 281 7.08 26.95 -8.62
C VAL A 281 7.69 28.17 -7.92
N ALA A 282 7.11 28.62 -6.80
CA ALA A 282 7.67 29.72 -6.01
C ALA A 282 9.04 29.39 -5.41
N HIS A 283 9.31 28.12 -5.10
CA HIS A 283 10.66 27.69 -4.70
C HIS A 283 11.65 27.79 -5.85
N PHE A 284 11.32 27.28 -7.03
CA PHE A 284 12.18 27.37 -8.21
C PHE A 284 12.40 28.82 -8.67
N ASP A 285 11.36 29.66 -8.64
CA ASP A 285 11.45 31.09 -8.94
C ASP A 285 12.49 31.79 -8.06
N ARG A 286 12.47 31.50 -6.75
CA ARG A 286 13.42 32.04 -5.77
C ARG A 286 14.82 31.47 -5.94
N VAL A 287 14.96 30.15 -6.10
CA VAL A 287 16.29 29.49 -6.13
C VAL A 287 17.05 29.83 -7.40
N PHE A 288 16.35 29.97 -8.53
CA PHE A 288 16.97 30.24 -9.83
C PHE A 288 16.81 31.71 -10.30
N ASP A 289 16.23 32.58 -9.45
CA ASP A 289 15.97 34.00 -9.75
C ASP A 289 15.28 34.19 -11.12
N LEU A 290 14.17 33.46 -11.32
CA LEU A 290 13.51 33.38 -12.63
C LEU A 290 12.71 34.65 -12.97
N GLY A 291 12.34 35.44 -11.96
CA GLY A 291 11.60 36.69 -12.12
C GLY A 291 10.16 36.48 -12.61
N LEU A 292 9.52 35.39 -12.20
CA LEU A 292 8.17 35.03 -12.67
C LEU A 292 7.12 35.99 -12.12
N SER A 293 6.30 36.55 -13.01
CA SER A 293 5.12 37.31 -12.61
C SER A 293 4.07 36.38 -11.97
N ALA A 294 3.05 36.97 -11.34
CA ALA A 294 1.92 36.20 -10.82
C ALA A 294 1.21 35.40 -11.92
N GLN A 295 1.12 35.96 -13.14
CA GLN A 295 0.53 35.26 -14.28
C GLN A 295 1.42 34.10 -14.75
N ASP A 296 2.74 34.29 -14.79
CA ASP A 296 3.67 33.23 -15.20
C ASP A 296 3.60 32.03 -14.26
N ARG A 297 3.49 32.26 -12.94
CA ARG A 297 3.32 31.19 -11.96
C ARG A 297 1.99 30.45 -12.15
N GLN A 298 0.89 31.16 -12.38
CA GLN A 298 -0.41 30.54 -12.66
C GLN A 298 -0.37 29.71 -13.94
N ASP A 299 0.27 30.23 -15.00
CA ASP A 299 0.41 29.52 -16.28
C ASP A 299 1.27 28.25 -16.12
N LEU A 300 2.38 28.32 -15.40
CA LEU A 300 3.19 27.14 -15.06
C LEU A 300 2.41 26.11 -14.24
N VAL A 301 1.66 26.54 -13.22
CA VAL A 301 0.80 25.64 -12.44
C VAL A 301 -0.25 24.98 -13.34
N ALA A 302 -0.90 25.72 -14.24
CA ALA A 302 -1.85 25.15 -15.19
C ALA A 302 -1.21 24.09 -16.09
N TYR A 303 0.01 24.35 -16.60
CA TYR A 303 0.77 23.36 -17.35
C TYR A 303 1.12 22.12 -16.51
N LEU A 304 1.61 22.31 -15.28
CA LEU A 304 1.96 21.21 -14.36
C LEU A 304 0.75 20.34 -14.02
N THR A 305 -0.41 20.95 -13.75
CA THR A 305 -1.68 20.22 -13.58
C THR A 305 -2.01 19.42 -14.84
N ALA A 306 -1.96 20.02 -16.02
CA ALA A 306 -2.32 19.33 -17.26
C ALA A 306 -1.42 18.11 -17.56
N VAL A 307 -0.11 18.21 -17.33
CA VAL A 307 0.82 17.07 -17.53
C VAL A 307 0.78 16.07 -16.36
N GLY A 308 0.45 16.55 -15.16
CA GLY A 308 0.32 15.80 -13.92
C GLY A 308 -0.99 15.06 -13.74
N ASP A 309 -1.99 15.31 -14.57
CA ASP A 309 -3.30 14.68 -14.48
C ASP A 309 -3.31 13.21 -14.96
N GLY A 310 -4.46 12.54 -14.77
CA GLY A 310 -4.76 11.19 -15.20
C GLY A 310 -6.25 10.87 -15.06
N THR A 311 -6.80 10.08 -15.97
CA THR A 311 -8.23 9.73 -15.98
C THR A 311 -8.56 8.66 -14.95
N GLN A 312 -9.66 8.87 -14.22
CA GLN A 312 -10.17 7.94 -13.21
C GLN A 312 -9.07 7.53 -12.21
N PRO A 313 -8.46 8.50 -11.50
CA PRO A 313 -7.28 8.26 -10.67
C PRO A 313 -7.56 7.47 -9.39
N TYR A 314 -8.83 7.43 -8.99
CA TYR A 314 -9.33 6.72 -7.82
C TYR A 314 -10.45 5.76 -8.22
N GLU A 315 -10.59 4.71 -7.44
CA GLU A 315 -11.72 3.80 -7.48
C GLU A 315 -12.31 3.64 -6.07
N ARG A 316 -13.62 3.43 -6.03
CA ARG A 316 -14.34 3.27 -4.78
C ARG A 316 -14.05 1.89 -4.22
N GLU A 317 -13.57 1.83 -2.99
CA GLU A 317 -13.44 0.57 -2.30
C GLU A 317 -14.82 -0.02 -2.00
N GLY A 318 -14.94 -1.34 -2.15
CA GLY A 318 -16.17 -2.07 -1.93
C GLY A 318 -15.92 -3.56 -1.96
N ALA A 319 -16.89 -4.33 -1.47
CA ALA A 319 -16.77 -5.78 -1.35
C ALA A 319 -16.41 -6.46 -2.69
N GLY A 320 -16.94 -5.94 -3.80
CA GLY A 320 -16.62 -6.44 -5.14
C GLY A 320 -15.15 -6.23 -5.54
N ALA A 321 -14.56 -5.08 -5.21
CA ALA A 321 -13.17 -4.76 -5.50
C ALA A 321 -12.23 -5.64 -4.65
N SER A 322 -12.44 -5.71 -3.34
CA SER A 322 -11.66 -6.56 -2.43
C SER A 322 -11.76 -8.04 -2.84
N MET A 323 -12.95 -8.52 -3.21
CA MET A 323 -13.14 -9.90 -3.67
C MET A 323 -12.44 -10.17 -5.01
N LYS A 324 -12.37 -9.19 -5.91
CA LYS A 324 -11.62 -9.32 -7.16
C LYS A 324 -10.13 -9.52 -6.88
N GLU A 325 -9.55 -8.69 -6.01
CA GLU A 325 -8.15 -8.80 -5.61
C GLU A 325 -7.83 -10.14 -4.94
N ILE A 326 -8.65 -10.54 -3.96
CA ILE A 326 -8.56 -11.85 -3.29
C ILE A 326 -8.61 -12.97 -4.33
N ASN A 327 -9.53 -12.90 -5.30
CA ASN A 327 -9.61 -13.91 -6.37
C ASN A 327 -8.34 -13.91 -7.25
N ASP A 328 -7.77 -12.76 -7.58
CA ASP A 328 -6.52 -12.66 -8.34
C ASP A 328 -5.36 -13.37 -7.59
N PHE A 329 -5.24 -13.17 -6.27
CA PHE A 329 -4.28 -13.89 -5.42
C PHE A 329 -4.51 -15.41 -5.44
N THR A 330 -5.77 -15.85 -5.40
CA THR A 330 -6.07 -17.28 -5.37
C THR A 330 -5.66 -18.00 -6.66
N THR A 331 -5.45 -17.29 -7.78
CA THR A 331 -4.93 -17.91 -9.01
C THR A 331 -3.51 -18.46 -8.84
N VAL A 332 -2.73 -17.92 -7.90
CA VAL A 332 -1.39 -18.42 -7.55
C VAL A 332 -1.49 -19.86 -7.02
N LEU A 333 -2.49 -20.14 -6.18
CA LEU A 333 -2.73 -21.46 -5.60
C LEU A 333 -3.03 -22.53 -6.66
N ALA A 334 -3.67 -22.15 -7.78
CA ALA A 334 -3.96 -23.08 -8.86
C ALA A 334 -2.69 -23.69 -9.49
N THR A 335 -1.56 -22.97 -9.41
CA THR A 335 -0.26 -23.43 -9.91
C THR A 335 0.58 -24.06 -8.78
N ALA A 336 0.58 -23.44 -7.60
CA ALA A 336 1.41 -23.87 -6.48
C ALA A 336 0.96 -25.21 -5.87
N ILE A 337 -0.35 -25.47 -5.78
CA ILE A 337 -0.88 -26.71 -5.18
C ILE A 337 -0.47 -27.96 -5.99
N PRO A 338 -0.69 -28.04 -7.32
CA PRO A 338 -0.24 -29.20 -8.10
C PRO A 338 1.28 -29.40 -8.09
N ALA A 339 2.04 -28.31 -7.99
CA ALA A 339 3.50 -28.36 -7.88
C ALA A 339 3.98 -28.84 -6.49
N GLY A 340 3.10 -28.88 -5.48
CA GLY A 340 3.48 -29.19 -4.11
C GLY A 340 4.38 -28.13 -3.48
N ASP A 341 4.31 -26.89 -3.96
CA ASP A 341 5.14 -25.78 -3.50
C ASP A 341 4.62 -25.27 -2.15
N LYS A 342 5.21 -25.79 -1.06
CA LYS A 342 4.78 -25.50 0.31
C LYS A 342 4.95 -24.03 0.67
N ASP A 343 6.03 -23.41 0.20
CA ASP A 343 6.38 -22.04 0.58
C ASP A 343 5.44 -21.04 -0.09
N ILE A 344 5.16 -21.21 -1.39
CA ILE A 344 4.21 -20.36 -2.10
C ILE A 344 2.77 -20.59 -1.62
N VAL A 345 2.39 -21.83 -1.31
CA VAL A 345 1.06 -22.13 -0.75
C VAL A 345 0.89 -21.46 0.61
N ALA A 346 1.86 -21.58 1.52
CA ALA A 346 1.80 -20.94 2.83
C ALA A 346 1.72 -19.40 2.70
N LEU A 347 2.57 -18.80 1.87
CA LEU A 347 2.53 -17.36 1.59
C LEU A 347 1.16 -16.92 1.07
N ALA A 348 0.60 -17.66 0.12
CA ALA A 348 -0.70 -17.35 -0.46
C ALA A 348 -1.85 -17.51 0.55
N VAL A 349 -1.88 -18.61 1.30
CA VAL A 349 -2.91 -18.86 2.31
C VAL A 349 -2.87 -17.80 3.42
N ASP A 350 -1.68 -17.44 3.91
CA ASP A 350 -1.53 -16.42 4.94
C ASP A 350 -2.00 -15.04 4.44
N THR A 351 -1.60 -14.66 3.24
CA THR A 351 -1.94 -13.35 2.65
C THR A 351 -3.44 -13.27 2.35
N ILE A 352 -4.00 -14.24 1.62
CA ILE A 352 -5.44 -14.29 1.32
C ILE A 352 -6.26 -14.37 2.62
N GLY A 353 -5.76 -15.10 3.62
CA GLY A 353 -6.39 -15.20 4.92
C GLY A 353 -6.40 -13.89 5.71
N ASN A 354 -5.39 -13.02 5.55
CA ASN A 354 -5.38 -11.66 6.10
C ASN A 354 -6.44 -10.80 5.41
N GLU A 355 -6.44 -10.75 4.08
CA GLU A 355 -7.40 -9.97 3.29
C GLU A 355 -8.86 -10.34 3.61
N LEU A 356 -9.15 -11.64 3.72
CA LEU A 356 -10.49 -12.12 4.10
C LEU A 356 -10.87 -11.72 5.53
N ARG A 357 -9.89 -11.61 6.44
CA ARG A 357 -10.13 -11.14 7.82
C ARG A 357 -10.38 -9.64 7.86
N GLU A 358 -9.63 -8.85 7.10
CA GLU A 358 -9.86 -7.41 6.95
C GLU A 358 -11.25 -7.14 6.36
N LEU A 359 -11.56 -7.79 5.24
CA LEU A 359 -12.90 -7.74 4.63
C LEU A 359 -14.01 -8.21 5.60
N THR A 360 -13.72 -9.11 6.53
CA THR A 360 -14.69 -9.51 7.56
C THR A 360 -15.00 -8.36 8.51
N GLU A 361 -14.01 -7.53 8.86
CA GLU A 361 -14.19 -6.40 9.77
C GLU A 361 -14.94 -5.22 9.14
N ASP A 362 -14.94 -5.10 7.81
CA ASP A 362 -15.82 -4.18 7.08
C ASP A 362 -17.31 -4.50 7.24
N TYR A 363 -17.65 -5.66 7.79
CA TYR A 363 -19.00 -5.98 8.22
C TYR A 363 -19.07 -5.96 9.74
N PRO A 364 -19.53 -4.87 10.38
CA PRO A 364 -19.61 -4.74 11.83
C PRO A 364 -20.31 -5.91 12.52
N ASP A 365 -19.70 -6.42 13.60
CA ASP A 365 -20.24 -7.53 14.37
C ASP A 365 -21.46 -7.13 15.22
N ARG A 366 -22.03 -8.09 15.97
CA ARG A 366 -23.19 -7.85 16.85
C ARG A 366 -22.90 -6.96 18.05
N LYS A 367 -21.63 -6.80 18.43
CA LYS A 367 -21.21 -5.98 19.58
C LYS A 367 -21.01 -4.53 19.17
N ASN A 368 -20.82 -4.28 17.88
CA ASN A 368 -20.71 -2.94 17.35
C ASN A 368 -22.07 -2.22 17.40
N THR A 369 -22.21 -1.30 18.36
CA THR A 369 -23.42 -0.51 18.56
C THR A 369 -23.50 0.71 17.66
N SER A 370 -22.48 1.01 16.85
CA SER A 370 -22.48 2.19 15.95
C SER A 370 -23.28 1.96 14.66
N VAL A 371 -23.75 0.72 14.41
CA VAL A 371 -24.47 0.37 13.18
C VAL A 371 -25.83 -0.23 13.52
N SER A 372 -26.90 0.34 12.97
CA SER A 372 -28.28 -0.12 13.15
C SER A 372 -28.80 -0.90 11.93
N GLY A 373 -29.68 -1.88 12.15
CA GLY A 373 -30.25 -2.72 11.09
C GLY A 373 -29.32 -3.85 10.62
N GLY A 374 -29.70 -4.63 9.61
CA GLY A 374 -28.83 -5.55 8.86
C GLY A 374 -28.11 -6.68 9.61
N GLU A 375 -28.41 -6.94 10.89
CA GLU A 375 -27.59 -7.82 11.73
C GLU A 375 -27.49 -9.24 11.16
N GLN A 376 -28.61 -9.80 10.70
CA GLN A 376 -28.64 -11.13 10.11
C GLN A 376 -27.75 -11.19 8.85
N GLN A 377 -27.87 -10.21 7.96
CA GLN A 377 -27.09 -10.12 6.72
C GLN A 377 -25.59 -10.01 7.03
N ARG A 378 -25.20 -9.11 7.94
CA ARG A 378 -23.79 -8.96 8.35
C ARG A 378 -23.23 -10.24 8.99
N VAL A 379 -23.99 -10.89 9.85
CA VAL A 379 -23.54 -12.15 10.49
C VAL A 379 -23.33 -13.25 9.45
N LEU A 380 -24.23 -13.37 8.46
CA LEU A 380 -24.08 -14.33 7.37
C LEU A 380 -22.85 -14.01 6.51
N ALA A 381 -22.63 -12.74 6.14
CA ALA A 381 -21.44 -12.28 5.43
C ALA A 381 -20.15 -12.65 6.18
N ARG A 382 -20.04 -12.27 7.46
CA ARG A 382 -18.88 -12.61 8.31
C ARG A 382 -18.66 -14.12 8.43
N THR A 383 -19.72 -14.90 8.54
CA THR A 383 -19.64 -16.37 8.66
C THR A 383 -19.08 -16.97 7.37
N ALA A 384 -19.59 -16.52 6.22
CA ALA A 384 -19.12 -16.99 4.92
C ALA A 384 -17.63 -16.69 4.68
N LEU A 385 -17.17 -15.48 5.03
CA LEU A 385 -15.76 -15.11 4.95
C LEU A 385 -14.87 -15.97 5.87
N LYS A 386 -15.33 -16.25 7.10
CA LYS A 386 -14.61 -17.14 8.04
C LYS A 386 -14.49 -18.58 7.51
N GLU A 387 -15.51 -19.11 6.85
CA GLU A 387 -15.45 -20.44 6.24
C GLU A 387 -14.43 -20.52 5.09
N LEU A 388 -14.25 -19.43 4.33
CA LEU A 388 -13.18 -19.34 3.34
C LEU A 388 -11.80 -19.39 3.99
N VAL A 389 -11.58 -18.65 5.08
CA VAL A 389 -10.32 -18.68 5.85
C VAL A 389 -10.04 -20.09 6.38
N LEU A 390 -11.04 -20.78 6.93
CA LEU A 390 -10.90 -22.15 7.40
C LEU A 390 -10.57 -23.12 6.26
N THR A 391 -11.13 -22.90 5.08
CA THR A 391 -10.83 -23.70 3.88
C THR A 391 -9.40 -23.51 3.42
N LEU A 392 -8.89 -22.27 3.40
CA LEU A 392 -7.49 -21.99 3.08
C LEU A 392 -6.53 -22.68 4.05
N ARG A 393 -6.85 -22.70 5.35
CA ARG A 393 -6.04 -23.43 6.34
C ARG A 393 -6.00 -24.93 6.07
N ARG A 394 -7.10 -25.54 5.61
CA ARG A 394 -7.11 -26.97 5.23
C ARG A 394 -6.23 -27.23 4.01
N ILE A 395 -6.25 -26.33 3.02
CA ILE A 395 -5.38 -26.40 1.83
C ILE A 395 -3.91 -26.40 2.25
N ASP A 396 -3.50 -25.44 3.09
CA ASP A 396 -2.13 -25.32 3.58
C ASP A 396 -1.67 -26.60 4.30
N MET A 397 -2.47 -27.08 5.28
CA MET A 397 -2.20 -28.33 5.99
C MET A 397 -2.08 -29.53 5.05
N ALA A 398 -2.95 -29.64 4.04
CA ALA A 398 -2.91 -30.72 3.07
C ALA A 398 -1.64 -30.69 2.20
N VAL A 399 -1.22 -29.51 1.74
CA VAL A 399 0.03 -29.38 0.96
C VAL A 399 1.25 -29.65 1.85
N ALA A 400 1.25 -29.19 3.10
CA ALA A 400 2.31 -29.46 4.07
C ALA A 400 2.51 -30.98 4.28
N ASP A 401 1.41 -31.74 4.35
CA ASP A 401 1.38 -33.19 4.46
C ASP A 401 1.66 -33.94 3.14
N GLY A 402 1.86 -33.24 2.02
CA GLY A 402 2.04 -33.83 0.69
C GLY A 402 0.75 -34.37 0.04
N ARG A 403 -0.43 -34.06 0.61
CA ARG A 403 -1.75 -34.44 0.11
C ARG A 403 -2.30 -33.43 -0.91
N THR A 404 -1.58 -33.23 -2.00
CA THR A 404 -1.91 -32.22 -3.03
C THR A 404 -3.27 -32.46 -3.70
N THR A 405 -3.72 -33.71 -3.81
CA THR A 405 -5.05 -34.05 -4.35
C THR A 405 -6.18 -33.55 -3.46
N ASP A 406 -6.02 -33.67 -2.13
CA ASP A 406 -6.99 -33.17 -1.15
C ASP A 406 -7.02 -31.65 -1.16
N ALA A 407 -5.84 -31.02 -1.17
CA ALA A 407 -5.68 -29.58 -1.30
C ALA A 407 -6.35 -29.04 -2.57
N ALA A 408 -6.21 -29.73 -3.70
CA ALA A 408 -6.86 -29.35 -4.94
C ALA A 408 -8.39 -29.48 -4.87
N ALA A 409 -8.92 -30.43 -4.10
CA ALA A 409 -10.36 -30.56 -3.86
C ALA A 409 -10.89 -29.42 -2.99
N ASP A 410 -10.22 -29.10 -1.88
CA ASP A 410 -10.55 -27.95 -1.04
C ASP A 410 -10.45 -26.63 -1.82
N TYR A 411 -9.45 -26.47 -2.69
CA TYR A 411 -9.30 -25.30 -3.56
C TYR A 411 -10.45 -25.16 -4.56
N ARG A 412 -10.92 -26.25 -5.18
CA ARG A 412 -12.12 -26.20 -6.04
C ARG A 412 -13.36 -25.78 -5.25
N ASN A 413 -13.52 -26.27 -4.03
CA ASN A 413 -14.63 -25.87 -3.16
C ASN A 413 -14.54 -24.38 -2.78
N TYR A 414 -13.34 -23.91 -2.41
CA TYR A 414 -13.07 -22.50 -2.14
C TYR A 414 -13.48 -21.62 -3.35
N ARG A 415 -13.03 -21.98 -4.56
CA ARG A 415 -13.37 -21.25 -5.79
C ARG A 415 -14.88 -21.23 -6.05
N TYR A 416 -15.57 -22.34 -5.80
CA TYR A 416 -17.02 -22.40 -5.95
C TYR A 416 -17.73 -21.44 -5.00
N LEU A 417 -17.35 -21.42 -3.72
CA LEU A 417 -17.93 -20.52 -2.73
C LEU A 417 -17.68 -19.04 -3.10
N MET A 418 -16.45 -18.72 -3.49
CA MET A 418 -16.04 -17.38 -3.94
C MET A 418 -16.83 -16.90 -5.17
N ALA A 419 -17.23 -17.80 -6.06
CA ALA A 419 -17.94 -17.44 -7.28
C ALA A 419 -19.47 -17.40 -7.09
N ALA A 420 -20.04 -18.31 -6.29
CA ALA A 420 -21.48 -18.55 -6.27
C ALA A 420 -22.20 -17.99 -5.04
N ALA A 421 -21.63 -18.15 -3.85
CA ALA A 421 -22.35 -17.93 -2.59
C ALA A 421 -21.92 -16.64 -1.89
N VAL A 422 -20.61 -16.42 -1.75
CA VAL A 422 -20.06 -15.31 -0.96
C VAL A 422 -20.42 -13.94 -1.55
N PRO A 423 -20.29 -13.68 -2.87
CA PRO A 423 -20.60 -12.36 -3.42
C PRO A 423 -22.04 -11.90 -3.14
N ALA A 424 -23.01 -12.80 -3.23
CA ALA A 424 -24.42 -12.49 -2.95
C ALA A 424 -24.65 -12.14 -1.47
N LEU A 425 -24.00 -12.85 -0.55
CA LEU A 425 -24.07 -12.56 0.88
C LEU A 425 -23.44 -11.20 1.21
N LEU A 426 -22.27 -10.91 0.64
CA LEU A 426 -21.57 -9.64 0.82
C LEU A 426 -22.41 -8.47 0.28
N ALA A 427 -22.93 -8.57 -0.94
CA ALA A 427 -23.81 -7.56 -1.54
C ALA A 427 -25.08 -7.34 -0.71
N SER A 428 -25.67 -8.41 -0.15
CA SER A 428 -26.85 -8.29 0.71
C SER A 428 -26.58 -7.55 2.03
N ALA A 429 -25.33 -7.57 2.51
CA ALA A 429 -24.91 -6.94 3.75
C ALA A 429 -24.27 -5.55 3.55
N GLU A 430 -23.90 -5.21 2.32
CA GLU A 430 -23.19 -3.98 1.94
C GLU A 430 -23.86 -2.68 2.42
N PRO A 431 -25.21 -2.52 2.41
CA PRO A 431 -25.85 -1.33 2.95
C PRO A 431 -25.55 -1.03 4.42
N TRP A 432 -25.12 -2.05 5.19
CA TRP A 432 -24.74 -1.93 6.60
C TRP A 432 -23.26 -2.22 6.86
N SER A 433 -22.44 -2.26 5.81
CA SER A 433 -20.99 -2.42 5.89
C SER A 433 -20.29 -1.07 6.01
N LEU A 434 -19.00 -1.09 6.36
CA LEU A 434 -18.13 0.08 6.33
C LEU A 434 -17.87 0.59 4.90
N PHE A 435 -18.28 -0.13 3.85
CA PHE A 435 -18.29 0.40 2.50
C PHE A 435 -19.41 1.42 2.27
N ASN A 436 -20.47 1.44 3.09
CA ASN A 436 -21.48 2.48 3.03
C ASN A 436 -20.96 3.76 3.72
N PRO A 437 -20.87 4.92 3.03
CA PRO A 437 -20.35 6.16 3.61
C PRO A 437 -21.02 6.57 4.93
N ALA A 438 -22.34 6.44 5.04
CA ALA A 438 -23.06 6.85 6.24
C ALA A 438 -22.73 5.95 7.45
N VAL A 439 -22.56 4.65 7.19
CA VAL A 439 -22.18 3.66 8.21
C VAL A 439 -20.73 3.86 8.61
N HIS A 440 -19.85 4.05 7.62
CA HIS A 440 -18.44 4.34 7.79
C HIS A 440 -18.21 5.58 8.67
N ASP A 441 -18.81 6.72 8.31
CA ASP A 441 -18.65 7.98 9.04
C ASP A 441 -19.13 7.85 10.49
N SER A 442 -20.27 7.18 10.70
CA SER A 442 -20.80 6.92 12.03
C SER A 442 -19.88 6.01 12.85
N HIS A 443 -19.34 4.96 12.23
CA HIS A 443 -18.42 4.04 12.87
C HIS A 443 -17.13 4.72 13.32
N TYR A 444 -16.44 5.42 12.41
CA TYR A 444 -15.20 6.10 12.75
C TYR A 444 -15.40 7.31 13.67
N ALA A 445 -16.56 7.99 13.61
CA ALA A 445 -16.90 9.01 14.60
C ALA A 445 -17.06 8.42 16.02
N ALA A 446 -17.75 7.29 16.16
CA ALA A 446 -17.90 6.60 17.44
C ALA A 446 -16.55 6.10 17.96
N LEU A 447 -15.71 5.56 17.08
CA LEU A 447 -14.36 5.10 17.41
C LEU A 447 -13.50 6.24 17.97
N ARG A 448 -13.47 7.39 17.29
CA ARG A 448 -12.77 8.60 17.75
C ARG A 448 -13.23 9.06 19.14
N GLN A 449 -14.53 9.00 19.43
CA GLN A 449 -15.06 9.35 20.76
C GLN A 449 -14.60 8.37 21.86
N VAL A 450 -14.61 7.06 21.57
CA VAL A 450 -14.11 6.04 22.50
C VAL A 450 -12.61 6.24 22.76
N MET A 451 -11.84 6.56 21.72
CA MET A 451 -10.40 6.81 21.84
C MET A 451 -10.10 8.05 22.71
N GLN A 452 -10.85 9.15 22.52
CA GLN A 452 -10.70 10.37 23.31
C GLN A 452 -11.05 10.15 24.79
N SER A 453 -12.11 9.40 25.09
CA SER A 453 -12.53 9.14 26.48
C SER A 453 -11.54 8.26 27.26
N ARG A 454 -10.86 7.31 26.58
CA ARG A 454 -9.80 6.48 27.19
C ARG A 454 -8.55 7.27 27.54
N HIS A 455 -8.22 8.32 26.79
CA HIS A 455 -7.08 9.20 27.08
C HIS A 455 -7.30 10.12 28.29
N MET A 456 -8.54 10.39 28.70
CA MET A 456 -8.83 11.20 29.90
C MET A 456 -8.84 10.37 31.20
N SER A 457 -8.68 9.05 31.09
CA SER A 457 -8.76 8.10 32.22
C SER A 457 -7.40 7.66 32.75
N HIS A 458 -6.32 8.18 32.18
CA HIS A 458 -4.91 8.00 32.56
C HIS A 458 -4.27 9.37 32.75
#